data_AF-A0A1H0YPL4-F1
#
_entry.id   AF-A0A1H0YPL4-F1
#
_cell.length_a   1.000
_cell.length_b   1.000
_cell.length_c   1.000
_cell.angle_alpha   90.00
_cell.angle_beta   90.00
_cell.angle_gamma   90.00
#
_symmetry.space_group_name_H-M   'P 1'
#
loop_
_entity.id
_entity.type
_entity.pdbx_description
1 polymer ?
#
loop_
_entity_poly.entity_id
_entity_poly.type
_entity_poly.pdbx_seq_one_letter_code
_entity_poly.pdbx_strand_id
1 'polypeptide(L)'
;MPTLLTIHVKNLTPTPRKFFIFQKPAIYVGGQKVYTNSAYSQELAPSTPDNEKLLTFQVNMQFHAGLQQAHSTPVVGESSGYETSSVKIDIAPIKGTAADSTKATLDPLGLSNAVFDKDVQKGAFRIYVPPFAPNKHYNVGSAVETGDGSNVLSNFIPAEASVAVDCEPILQFYVATGDYTPGTVMDFTEKGENAALCDFTGGYDVINITMKDNGTWAAPERLSEKASA
;
A
#
# COMPACT_ATOMS: atom_id res chain seq x y z
N MET A 1 11.37 1.69 17.97
CA MET A 1 11.07 0.67 16.96
C MET A 1 9.83 1.13 16.20
N PRO A 2 9.78 0.98 14.86
CA PRO A 2 8.55 1.27 14.12
C PRO A 2 7.44 0.33 14.61
N THR A 3 6.22 0.85 14.78
CA THR A 3 5.06 0.01 15.06
C THR A 3 4.79 -0.87 13.85
N LEU A 4 4.56 -2.16 14.04
CA LEU A 4 4.25 -3.10 12.97
C LEU A 4 2.73 -3.29 12.91
N LEU A 5 2.13 -3.04 11.76
CA LEU A 5 0.72 -3.33 11.51
C LEU A 5 0.62 -4.76 10.96
N THR A 6 -0.21 -5.58 11.59
CA THR A 6 -0.36 -7.00 11.27
C THR A 6 -1.79 -7.30 10.87
N ILE A 7 -1.97 -7.99 9.75
CA ILE A 7 -3.24 -8.55 9.32
C ILE A 7 -3.11 -10.07 9.34
N HIS A 8 -3.97 -10.74 10.11
CA HIS A 8 -4.10 -12.19 10.07
C HIS A 8 -5.36 -12.59 9.32
N VAL A 9 -5.23 -13.54 8.40
CA VAL A 9 -6.33 -14.05 7.60
C VAL A 9 -6.52 -15.52 7.88
N LYS A 10 -7.76 -15.89 8.24
CA LYS A 10 -8.19 -17.27 8.44
C LYS A 10 -9.19 -17.68 7.34
N ASN A 11 -9.00 -18.86 6.78
CA ASN A 11 -9.89 -19.42 5.77
C ASN A 11 -10.70 -20.59 6.35
N LEU A 12 -12.00 -20.39 6.61
CA LEU A 12 -12.92 -21.46 7.05
C LEU A 12 -13.71 -22.10 5.90
N THR A 13 -13.42 -21.73 4.65
CA THR A 13 -14.05 -22.39 3.49
C THR A 13 -13.49 -23.80 3.31
N PRO A 14 -14.24 -24.74 2.70
CA PRO A 14 -13.81 -26.13 2.59
C PRO A 14 -12.67 -26.35 1.58
N THR A 15 -12.28 -25.32 0.82
CA THR A 15 -11.24 -25.41 -0.21
C THR A 15 -10.15 -24.36 -0.01
N PRO A 16 -8.92 -24.58 -0.53
CA PRO A 16 -7.91 -23.54 -0.61
C PRO A 16 -8.45 -22.31 -1.35
N ARG A 17 -7.99 -21.13 -0.93
CA ARG A 17 -8.31 -19.85 -1.57
C ARG A 17 -7.08 -18.97 -1.65
N LYS A 18 -6.95 -18.28 -2.77
CA LYS A 18 -5.97 -17.20 -2.91
C LYS A 18 -6.52 -15.92 -2.34
N PHE A 19 -5.76 -15.32 -1.45
CA PHE A 19 -6.03 -14.04 -0.85
C PHE A 19 -5.03 -13.03 -1.37
N PHE A 20 -5.48 -11.80 -1.58
CA PHE A 20 -4.62 -10.67 -1.87
C PHE A 20 -5.01 -9.47 -1.00
N ILE A 21 -4.03 -8.62 -0.74
CA ILE A 21 -4.16 -7.47 0.15
C ILE A 21 -3.77 -6.23 -0.61
N PHE A 22 -4.52 -5.16 -0.39
CA PHE A 22 -4.31 -3.89 -1.07
C PHE A 22 -4.67 -2.72 -0.18
N GLN A 23 -4.05 -1.57 -0.44
CA GLN A 23 -4.28 -0.37 0.36
C GLN A 23 -5.39 0.47 -0.28
N LYS A 24 -6.16 1.17 0.55
CA LYS A 24 -7.01 2.25 0.07
C LYS A 24 -6.16 3.27 -0.70
N PRO A 25 -6.60 3.73 -1.89
CA PRO A 25 -5.92 4.78 -2.62
C PRO A 25 -5.66 6.00 -1.74
N ALA A 26 -4.43 6.52 -1.77
CA ALA A 26 -4.10 7.80 -1.20
C ALA A 26 -4.82 8.93 -1.96
N ILE A 27 -4.91 10.09 -1.33
CA ILE A 27 -5.44 11.29 -1.98
C ILE A 27 -4.25 12.03 -2.62
N TYR A 28 -4.33 12.26 -3.93
CA TYR A 28 -3.33 12.98 -4.71
C TYR A 28 -3.85 14.36 -5.09
N VAL A 29 -3.05 15.39 -4.83
CA VAL A 29 -3.38 16.75 -5.26
C VAL A 29 -3.35 16.81 -6.79
N GLY A 30 -4.36 17.43 -7.39
CA GLY A 30 -4.51 17.54 -8.86
C GLY A 30 -5.55 16.60 -9.47
N GLY A 31 -6.11 15.66 -8.70
CA GLY A 31 -7.27 14.85 -9.11
C GLY A 31 -6.99 13.84 -10.23
N GLN A 32 -5.73 13.47 -10.42
CA GLN A 32 -5.34 12.44 -11.37
C GLN A 32 -5.94 11.07 -10.99
N LYS A 33 -6.11 10.21 -11.99
CA LYS A 33 -6.57 8.83 -11.75
C LYS A 33 -5.53 8.08 -10.92
N VAL A 34 -5.96 7.64 -9.74
CA VAL A 34 -5.15 6.81 -8.85
C VAL A 34 -5.32 5.34 -9.23
N TYR A 35 -4.21 4.64 -9.32
CA TYR A 35 -4.13 3.20 -9.51
C TYR A 35 -3.74 2.53 -8.20
N THR A 36 -4.13 1.28 -8.04
CA THR A 36 -3.82 0.47 -6.85
C THR A 36 -3.20 -0.83 -7.31
N ASN A 37 -2.12 -1.27 -6.67
CA ASN A 37 -1.60 -2.61 -6.87
C ASN A 37 -2.00 -3.51 -5.72
N SER A 38 -2.06 -4.81 -6.02
CA SER A 38 -1.94 -5.80 -4.95
C SER A 38 -0.60 -5.59 -4.25
N ALA A 39 -0.63 -5.46 -2.93
CA ALA A 39 0.55 -5.33 -2.10
C ALA A 39 1.11 -6.69 -1.69
N TYR A 40 0.24 -7.70 -1.61
CA TYR A 40 0.58 -9.03 -1.13
C TYR A 40 -0.43 -10.05 -1.64
N SER A 41 0.00 -11.29 -1.85
CA SER A 41 -0.90 -12.39 -2.14
C SER A 41 -0.35 -13.73 -1.66
N GLN A 42 -1.23 -14.61 -1.18
CA GLN A 42 -0.88 -15.99 -0.85
C GLN A 42 -2.10 -16.90 -0.93
N GLU A 43 -1.90 -18.15 -1.35
CA GLU A 43 -2.91 -19.20 -1.21
C GLU A 43 -2.91 -19.76 0.22
N LEU A 44 -4.10 -19.85 0.82
CA LEU A 44 -4.32 -20.36 2.17
C LEU A 44 -5.30 -21.53 2.14
N ALA A 45 -4.82 -22.70 2.58
CA ALA A 45 -5.65 -23.88 2.77
C ALA A 45 -6.68 -23.68 3.90
N PRO A 46 -7.76 -24.48 3.95
CA PRO A 46 -8.73 -24.42 5.03
C PRO A 46 -8.08 -24.58 6.41
N SER A 47 -8.54 -23.77 7.36
CA SER A 47 -8.22 -23.87 8.77
C SER A 47 -9.30 -24.70 9.48
N THR A 48 -8.90 -25.67 10.29
CA THR A 48 -9.80 -26.48 11.12
C THR A 48 -9.52 -26.24 12.61
N PRO A 49 -10.41 -26.65 13.53
CA PRO A 49 -10.14 -26.56 14.97
C PRO A 49 -8.84 -27.26 15.40
N ASP A 50 -8.48 -28.36 14.74
CA ASP A 50 -7.29 -29.16 15.08
C ASP A 50 -6.02 -28.75 14.29
N ASN A 51 -6.17 -27.90 13.26
CA ASN A 51 -5.07 -27.46 12.41
C ASN A 51 -5.31 -26.02 11.94
N GLU A 52 -4.94 -25.08 12.79
CA GLU A 52 -5.07 -23.66 12.50
C GLU A 52 -4.06 -23.22 11.43
N LYS A 53 -4.58 -22.56 10.39
CA LYS A 53 -3.76 -21.97 9.32
C LYS A 53 -4.08 -20.49 9.22
N LEU A 54 -3.02 -19.69 9.26
CA LEU A 54 -3.08 -18.24 9.18
C LEU A 54 -2.16 -17.74 8.07
N LEU A 55 -2.68 -16.83 7.25
CA LEU A 55 -1.87 -15.96 6.41
C LEU A 55 -1.59 -14.70 7.21
N THR A 56 -0.33 -14.31 7.29
CA THR A 56 0.12 -13.12 8.03
C THR A 56 0.72 -12.11 7.05
N PHE A 57 0.13 -10.93 7.00
CA PHE A 57 0.69 -9.77 6.32
C PHE A 57 1.13 -8.75 7.33
N GLN A 58 2.35 -8.24 7.16
CA GLN A 58 2.95 -7.27 8.05
C GLN A 58 3.49 -6.11 7.25
N VAL A 59 3.20 -4.90 7.73
CA VAL A 59 3.68 -3.64 7.15
C VAL A 59 4.09 -2.69 8.26
N ASN A 60 5.21 -2.03 8.09
CA ASN A 60 5.67 -1.02 9.05
C ASN A 60 4.70 0.18 9.04
N MET A 61 4.38 0.74 10.21
CA MET A 61 3.71 2.04 10.37
C MET A 61 4.68 3.19 10.04
N GLN A 62 5.29 3.11 8.86
CA GLN A 62 6.22 4.06 8.27
C GLN A 62 5.76 4.28 6.84
N PHE A 63 5.48 5.51 6.47
CA PHE A 63 5.16 5.82 5.08
C PHE A 63 6.41 5.73 4.22
N HIS A 64 6.21 5.28 2.98
CA HIS A 64 7.25 5.24 1.97
C HIS A 64 6.77 5.98 0.73
N ALA A 65 7.54 6.97 0.32
CA ALA A 65 7.41 7.53 -1.01
C ALA A 65 8.01 6.53 -2.00
N GLY A 66 7.33 6.30 -3.12
CA GLY A 66 7.78 5.38 -4.15
C GLY A 66 7.85 6.01 -5.53
N LEU A 67 8.85 5.60 -6.30
CA LEU A 67 9.08 5.92 -7.69
C LEU A 67 9.30 4.61 -8.44
N GLN A 68 8.63 4.42 -9.57
CA GLN A 68 8.75 3.20 -10.36
C GLN A 68 8.86 3.53 -11.84
N GLN A 69 9.75 2.83 -12.54
CA GLN A 69 9.79 2.86 -14.00
C GLN A 69 8.63 2.05 -14.59
N ALA A 70 7.92 2.63 -15.57
CA ALA A 70 6.83 2.00 -16.29
C ALA A 70 7.15 1.90 -17.80
N HIS A 71 6.46 0.99 -18.51
CA HIS A 71 6.53 0.91 -19.98
C HIS A 71 5.37 1.62 -20.68
N SER A 72 4.23 1.72 -20.02
CA SER A 72 2.99 2.23 -20.60
C SER A 72 2.13 2.85 -19.51
N THR A 73 0.98 3.37 -19.93
CA THR A 73 -0.08 3.74 -18.97
C THR A 73 -0.55 2.49 -18.23
N PRO A 74 -0.79 2.54 -16.91
CA PRO A 74 -1.19 1.37 -16.14
C PRO A 74 -2.53 0.80 -16.61
N VAL A 75 -2.59 -0.53 -16.72
CA VAL A 75 -3.77 -1.30 -17.15
C VAL A 75 -4.10 -2.35 -16.09
N VAL A 76 -5.37 -2.44 -15.71
CA VAL A 76 -5.84 -3.44 -14.72
C VAL A 76 -5.49 -4.85 -15.18
N GLY A 77 -4.92 -5.66 -14.28
CA GLY A 77 -4.48 -7.02 -14.56
C GLY A 77 -3.02 -7.14 -15.01
N GLU A 78 -2.38 -6.03 -15.38
CA GLU A 78 -0.97 -6.01 -15.81
C GLU A 78 -0.03 -5.56 -14.69
N SER A 79 1.26 -5.86 -14.83
CA SER A 79 2.29 -5.30 -13.94
C SER A 79 2.33 -3.78 -14.06
N SER A 80 2.45 -3.07 -12.93
CA SER A 80 2.52 -1.61 -12.93
C SER A 80 3.86 -1.07 -13.43
N GLY A 81 4.94 -1.85 -13.34
CA GLY A 81 6.28 -1.41 -13.73
C GLY A 81 7.39 -2.41 -13.39
N TYR A 82 8.61 -1.88 -13.31
CA TYR A 82 9.85 -2.66 -13.15
C TYR A 82 10.65 -2.15 -11.95
N GLU A 83 11.78 -1.50 -12.23
CA GLU A 83 12.65 -0.92 -11.22
C GLU A 83 11.84 0.05 -10.35
N THR A 84 11.94 -0.16 -9.04
CA THR A 84 11.20 0.58 -8.04
C THR A 84 12.19 1.06 -6.99
N SER A 85 12.13 2.35 -6.67
CA SER A 85 12.85 2.96 -5.57
C SER A 85 11.84 3.47 -4.55
N SER A 86 12.13 3.25 -3.27
CA SER A 86 11.34 3.80 -2.18
C SER A 86 12.24 4.44 -1.12
N VAL A 87 11.70 5.41 -0.41
CA VAL A 87 12.37 6.02 0.74
C VAL A 87 11.36 6.22 1.86
N LYS A 88 11.81 6.00 3.10
CA LYS A 88 11.05 6.35 4.29
C LYS A 88 10.77 7.85 4.28
N ILE A 89 9.53 8.21 4.52
CA ILE A 89 9.07 9.59 4.52
C ILE A 89 8.01 9.77 5.60
N ASP A 90 7.95 10.97 6.17
CA ASP A 90 6.91 11.35 7.11
C ASP A 90 5.83 12.17 6.39
N ILE A 91 4.67 12.33 7.02
CA ILE A 91 3.64 13.26 6.56
C ILE A 91 3.83 14.63 7.19
N ALA A 92 3.56 15.69 6.43
CA ALA A 92 3.63 17.06 6.90
C ALA A 92 2.63 17.27 8.07
N PRO A 93 3.10 17.58 9.29
CA PRO A 93 2.23 17.64 10.46
C PRO A 93 1.47 18.96 10.50
N ILE A 94 0.29 18.98 11.14
CA ILE A 94 -0.49 20.20 11.38
C ILE A 94 0.36 21.27 12.08
N LYS A 95 1.24 20.85 13.01
CA LYS A 95 2.21 21.70 13.71
C LYS A 95 3.59 21.06 13.73
N GLY A 96 4.63 21.88 13.60
CA GLY A 96 6.02 21.43 13.60
C GLY A 96 6.56 21.14 12.20
N THR A 97 7.64 20.38 12.14
CA THR A 97 8.37 20.00 10.93
C THR A 97 8.55 18.49 10.89
N ALA A 98 8.49 17.88 9.71
CA ALA A 98 8.81 16.47 9.50
C ALA A 98 9.64 16.32 8.22
N ALA A 99 10.29 15.17 8.02
CA ALA A 99 10.97 14.88 6.77
C ALA A 99 9.93 14.41 5.74
N ASP A 100 9.24 15.37 5.12
CA ASP A 100 8.00 15.18 4.36
C ASP A 100 8.14 15.39 2.85
N SER A 101 9.37 15.57 2.34
CA SER A 101 9.63 15.75 0.92
C SER A 101 10.85 14.99 0.43
N THR A 102 10.77 14.40 -0.76
CA THR A 102 11.88 13.74 -1.45
C THR A 102 11.95 14.16 -2.92
N LYS A 103 13.10 13.94 -3.56
CA LYS A 103 13.36 14.21 -4.98
C LYS A 103 13.67 12.93 -5.73
N ALA A 104 13.01 12.75 -6.87
CA ALA A 104 13.27 11.65 -7.79
C ALA A 104 14.51 11.92 -8.65
N THR A 105 15.29 10.86 -8.86
CA THR A 105 16.33 10.73 -9.89
C THR A 105 15.89 9.61 -10.83
N LEU A 106 16.03 9.81 -12.14
CA LEU A 106 15.53 8.86 -13.14
C LEU A 106 16.63 8.01 -13.78
N ASP A 107 17.90 8.39 -13.57
CA ASP A 107 19.08 7.67 -14.04
C ASP A 107 20.29 7.99 -13.13
N PRO A 108 20.68 7.09 -12.21
CA PRO A 108 19.97 5.85 -11.86
C PRO A 108 18.61 6.15 -11.21
N LEU A 109 17.66 5.21 -11.29
CA LEU A 109 16.34 5.37 -10.67
C LEU A 109 16.50 5.43 -9.14
N GLY A 110 16.02 6.50 -8.52
CA GLY A 110 16.23 6.71 -7.09
C GLY A 110 15.36 7.80 -6.48
N LEU A 111 15.26 7.77 -5.16
CA LEU A 111 14.71 8.85 -4.34
C LEU A 111 15.79 9.35 -3.38
N SER A 112 15.87 10.67 -3.19
CA SER A 112 16.72 11.24 -2.16
C SER A 112 16.20 10.88 -0.77
N ASN A 113 17.07 11.00 0.25
CA ASN A 113 16.58 11.04 1.63
C ASN A 113 15.52 12.13 1.79
N ALA A 114 14.51 11.84 2.62
CA ALA A 114 13.47 12.80 2.91
C ALA A 114 14.01 14.01 3.68
N VAL A 115 13.52 15.19 3.33
CA VAL A 115 13.85 16.48 3.96
C VAL A 115 12.55 17.22 4.25
N PHE A 116 12.62 18.20 5.16
CA PHE A 116 11.49 19.08 5.44
C PHE A 116 11.26 20.05 4.29
N ASP A 117 10.01 20.18 3.85
CA ASP A 117 9.55 21.22 2.95
C ASP A 117 8.28 21.89 3.52
N LYS A 118 8.38 23.21 3.73
CA LYS A 118 7.30 24.01 4.32
C LYS A 118 6.03 24.06 3.46
N ASP A 119 6.14 23.77 2.17
CA ASP A 119 5.06 23.93 1.19
C ASP A 119 4.31 22.62 0.91
N VAL A 120 4.64 21.53 1.63
CA VAL A 120 3.91 20.25 1.56
C VAL A 120 2.54 20.40 2.23
N GLN A 121 1.49 19.92 1.55
CA GLN A 121 0.16 19.87 2.12
C GLN A 121 0.14 19.09 3.44
N LYS A 122 -0.53 19.63 4.47
CA LYS A 122 -0.67 18.95 5.76
C LYS A 122 -1.38 17.60 5.58
N GLY A 123 -0.84 16.56 6.21
CA GLY A 123 -1.29 15.18 6.05
C GLY A 123 -0.68 14.44 4.85
N ALA A 124 0.04 15.14 3.97
CA ALA A 124 0.68 14.57 2.80
C ALA A 124 2.21 14.50 2.94
N PHE A 125 2.84 13.70 2.09
CA PHE A 125 4.26 13.83 1.75
C PHE A 125 4.40 14.24 0.28
N ARG A 126 5.55 14.80 -0.09
CA ARG A 126 5.84 15.29 -1.45
C ARG A 126 6.92 14.49 -2.16
N ILE A 127 6.67 14.18 -3.43
CA ILE A 127 7.69 13.70 -4.37
C ILE A 127 7.89 14.74 -5.46
N TYR A 128 9.11 15.27 -5.59
CA TYR A 128 9.48 16.11 -6.73
C TYR A 128 9.94 15.25 -7.91
N VAL A 129 9.22 15.34 -9.02
CA VAL A 129 9.54 14.62 -10.25
C VAL A 129 10.35 15.52 -11.19
N PRO A 130 11.56 15.12 -11.60
CA PRO A 130 12.38 15.93 -12.52
C PRO A 130 11.79 15.94 -13.94
N PRO A 131 12.30 16.78 -14.84
CA PRO A 131 11.96 16.67 -16.27
C PRO A 131 12.40 15.32 -16.84
N PHE A 132 11.57 14.77 -17.73
CA PHE A 132 11.91 13.58 -18.53
C PHE A 132 11.29 13.65 -19.93
N ALA A 133 11.81 12.83 -20.84
CA ALA A 133 11.36 12.82 -22.22
C ALA A 133 9.93 12.26 -22.33
N PRO A 134 9.05 12.78 -23.23
CA PRO A 134 7.65 12.37 -23.32
C PRO A 134 7.39 10.88 -23.60
N ASN A 135 8.38 10.15 -24.11
CA ASN A 135 8.32 8.71 -24.37
C ASN A 135 8.76 7.84 -23.17
N LYS A 136 9.08 8.45 -22.03
CA LYS A 136 9.41 7.76 -20.79
C LYS A 136 8.18 7.77 -19.88
N HIS A 137 7.96 6.66 -19.20
CA HIS A 137 6.83 6.48 -18.29
C HIS A 137 7.35 6.12 -16.91
N TYR A 138 6.81 6.81 -15.90
CA TYR A 138 7.11 6.56 -14.50
C TYR A 138 5.80 6.59 -13.72
N ASN A 139 5.79 5.95 -12.57
CA ASN A 139 4.73 6.02 -11.58
C ASN A 139 5.30 6.61 -10.30
N VAL A 140 4.52 7.43 -9.59
CA VAL A 140 4.89 7.91 -8.26
C VAL A 140 3.74 7.73 -7.29
N GLY A 141 4.04 7.47 -6.03
CA GLY A 141 2.99 7.32 -5.04
C GLY A 141 3.42 6.78 -3.70
N SER A 142 2.47 6.14 -3.03
CA SER A 142 2.70 5.45 -1.78
C SER A 142 3.24 4.05 -2.06
N ALA A 143 4.35 3.71 -1.41
CA ALA A 143 4.87 2.36 -1.37
C ALA A 143 4.56 1.70 -0.02
N VAL A 144 4.51 0.37 -0.04
CA VAL A 144 4.52 -0.46 1.15
C VAL A 144 5.76 -1.35 1.10
N GLU A 145 6.47 -1.38 2.22
CA GLU A 145 7.53 -2.35 2.46
C GLU A 145 6.91 -3.55 3.17
N THR A 146 6.88 -4.69 2.50
CA THR A 146 6.40 -5.96 3.05
C THR A 146 7.43 -6.54 4.02
N GLY A 147 7.00 -7.45 4.91
CA GLY A 147 7.89 -8.07 5.91
C GLY A 147 9.11 -8.83 5.36
N ASP A 148 9.11 -9.18 4.07
CA ASP A 148 10.25 -9.78 3.34
C ASP A 148 11.22 -8.73 2.74
N GLY A 149 10.98 -7.44 3.00
CA GLY A 149 11.79 -6.32 2.51
C GLY A 149 11.48 -5.89 1.07
N SER A 150 10.50 -6.53 0.41
CA SER A 150 10.06 -6.12 -0.93
C SER A 150 9.32 -4.77 -0.86
N ASN A 151 9.51 -3.94 -1.87
CA ASN A 151 8.82 -2.66 -1.99
C ASN A 151 7.86 -2.69 -3.18
N VAL A 152 6.59 -2.44 -2.91
CA VAL A 152 5.55 -2.36 -3.94
C VAL A 152 4.88 -1.00 -3.82
N LEU A 153 4.69 -0.31 -4.95
CA LEU A 153 3.77 0.83 -5.00
C LEU A 153 2.37 0.31 -4.68
N SER A 154 1.84 0.59 -3.50
CA SER A 154 0.50 0.14 -3.09
C SER A 154 -0.57 0.91 -3.86
N ASN A 155 -0.35 2.21 -4.05
CA ASN A 155 -1.16 3.06 -4.89
C ASN A 155 -0.31 4.20 -5.46
N PHE A 156 -0.66 4.65 -6.65
CA PHE A 156 0.17 5.54 -7.42
C PHE A 156 -0.62 6.25 -8.52
N ILE A 157 0.02 7.27 -9.08
CA ILE A 157 -0.41 7.96 -10.29
C ILE A 157 0.70 7.84 -11.35
N PRO A 158 0.37 7.88 -12.64
CA PRO A 158 1.36 8.13 -13.68
C PRO A 158 2.04 9.48 -13.41
N ALA A 159 3.37 9.49 -13.41
CA ALA A 159 4.16 10.68 -13.16
C ALA A 159 4.01 11.68 -14.31
N GLU A 160 3.92 12.96 -13.97
CA GLU A 160 4.12 14.05 -14.94
C GLU A 160 5.52 14.64 -14.75
N ALA A 161 6.10 15.19 -15.82
CA ALA A 161 7.43 15.77 -15.77
C ALA A 161 7.41 17.14 -15.07
N SER A 162 8.42 17.42 -14.25
CA SER A 162 8.60 18.73 -13.59
C SER A 162 7.44 19.15 -12.68
N VAL A 163 6.84 18.20 -11.98
CA VAL A 163 5.77 18.45 -11.01
C VAL A 163 6.18 18.06 -9.59
N ALA A 164 5.52 18.68 -8.61
CA ALA A 164 5.52 18.24 -7.23
C ALA A 164 4.22 17.46 -6.97
N VAL A 165 4.34 16.22 -6.50
CA VAL A 165 3.19 15.37 -6.18
C VAL A 165 3.04 15.27 -4.68
N ASP A 166 1.93 15.79 -4.16
CA ASP A 166 1.52 15.60 -2.77
C ASP A 166 0.60 14.39 -2.66
N CYS A 167 0.98 13.45 -1.80
CA CYS A 167 0.30 12.19 -1.54
C CYS A 167 -0.12 12.11 -0.07
N GLU A 168 -1.40 12.03 0.20
CA GLU A 168 -1.99 11.83 1.54
C GLU A 168 -2.33 10.34 1.74
N PRO A 169 -1.44 9.56 2.38
CA PRO A 169 -1.61 8.12 2.52
C PRO A 169 -2.72 7.76 3.52
N ILE A 170 -3.41 6.63 3.28
CA ILE A 170 -4.48 6.15 4.16
C ILE A 170 -4.13 4.76 4.71
N LEU A 171 -4.08 4.61 6.04
CA LEU A 171 -3.79 3.34 6.73
C LEU A 171 -5.02 2.43 6.82
N GLN A 172 -5.65 2.19 5.67
CA GLN A 172 -6.75 1.24 5.50
C GLN A 172 -6.34 0.22 4.44
N PHE A 173 -6.38 -1.05 4.81
CA PHE A 173 -6.08 -2.16 3.93
C PHE A 173 -7.34 -2.98 3.70
N TYR A 174 -7.40 -3.64 2.55
CA TYR A 174 -8.49 -4.49 2.14
C TYR A 174 -7.95 -5.87 1.83
N VAL A 175 -8.67 -6.90 2.25
CA VAL A 175 -8.35 -8.28 1.90
C VAL A 175 -9.48 -8.85 1.05
N ALA A 176 -9.11 -9.39 -0.09
CA ALA A 176 -10.03 -10.00 -1.04
C ALA A 176 -9.51 -11.36 -1.51
N THR A 177 -10.35 -12.11 -2.21
CA THR A 177 -9.96 -13.37 -2.84
C THR A 177 -9.81 -13.20 -4.35
N GLY A 178 -8.79 -13.82 -4.94
CA GLY A 178 -8.55 -13.78 -6.37
C GLY A 178 -7.09 -13.99 -6.76
N ASP A 179 -6.82 -13.92 -8.05
CA ASP A 179 -5.51 -14.14 -8.66
C ASP A 179 -4.81 -12.81 -8.98
N TYR A 180 -4.37 -12.08 -7.95
CA TYR A 180 -3.51 -10.90 -8.12
C TYR A 180 -2.16 -11.13 -7.47
N THR A 181 -1.10 -11.02 -8.26
CA THR A 181 0.27 -10.99 -7.75
C THR A 181 0.66 -9.60 -7.26
N PRO A 182 1.59 -9.46 -6.30
CA PRO A 182 2.06 -8.16 -5.87
C PRO A 182 2.61 -7.32 -7.04
N GLY A 183 2.26 -6.05 -7.09
CA GLY A 183 2.64 -5.15 -8.20
C GLY A 183 1.73 -5.20 -9.43
N THR A 184 0.70 -6.05 -9.43
CA THR A 184 -0.34 -6.04 -10.48
C THR A 184 -1.39 -4.96 -10.20
N VAL A 185 -1.70 -4.16 -11.21
CA VAL A 185 -2.72 -3.11 -11.15
C VAL A 185 -4.11 -3.73 -10.98
N MET A 186 -4.91 -3.15 -10.08
CA MET A 186 -6.25 -3.63 -9.75
C MET A 186 -7.29 -2.53 -9.95
N ASP A 187 -8.54 -2.97 -10.08
CA ASP A 187 -9.70 -2.09 -9.94
C ASP A 187 -10.10 -2.02 -8.45
N PHE A 188 -9.78 -0.90 -7.81
CA PHE A 188 -10.13 -0.70 -6.40
C PHE A 188 -11.64 -0.67 -6.17
N THR A 189 -12.42 -0.10 -7.10
CA THR A 189 -13.88 0.03 -6.93
C THR A 189 -14.51 -1.35 -6.96
N GLU A 190 -14.18 -2.15 -7.96
CA GLU A 190 -14.71 -3.51 -8.11
C GLU A 190 -14.27 -4.41 -6.94
N LYS A 191 -12.99 -4.39 -6.57
CA LYS A 191 -12.46 -5.30 -5.55
C LYS A 191 -12.76 -4.85 -4.12
N GLY A 192 -12.89 -3.54 -3.89
CA GLY A 192 -13.17 -2.96 -2.58
C GLY A 192 -14.56 -3.28 -2.04
N GLU A 193 -15.56 -3.42 -2.91
CA GLU A 193 -16.97 -3.64 -2.52
C GLU A 193 -17.19 -4.90 -1.67
N ASN A 194 -16.47 -5.98 -1.98
CA ASN A 194 -16.63 -7.29 -1.34
C ASN A 194 -15.42 -7.71 -0.50
N ALA A 195 -14.48 -6.80 -0.24
CA ALA A 195 -13.29 -7.07 0.54
C ALA A 195 -13.52 -6.85 2.04
N ALA A 196 -12.75 -7.54 2.88
CA ALA A 196 -12.69 -7.25 4.31
C ALA A 196 -11.83 -6.00 4.56
N LEU A 197 -12.39 -5.00 5.24
CA LEU A 197 -11.68 -3.78 5.63
C LEU A 197 -10.88 -4.00 6.93
N CYS A 198 -9.57 -3.77 6.83
CA CYS A 198 -8.63 -3.66 7.94
C CYS A 198 -8.25 -2.19 8.13
N ASP A 199 -8.95 -1.51 9.05
CA ASP A 199 -8.76 -0.09 9.36
C ASP A 199 -7.91 0.10 10.62
N PHE A 200 -6.68 0.63 10.44
CA PHE A 200 -5.72 0.88 11.52
C PHE A 200 -5.77 2.31 12.08
N THR A 201 -6.67 3.18 11.59
CA THR A 201 -6.75 4.59 12.05
C THR A 201 -7.14 4.74 13.53
N GLY A 202 -7.69 3.70 14.15
CA GLY A 202 -8.10 3.68 15.56
C GLY A 202 -7.01 3.36 16.58
N GLY A 203 -5.73 3.25 16.17
CA GLY A 203 -4.63 2.91 17.08
C GLY A 203 -4.47 1.41 17.37
N TYR A 204 -5.12 0.58 16.56
CA TYR A 204 -4.90 -0.87 16.51
C TYR A 204 -3.61 -1.17 15.74
N ASP A 205 -2.94 -2.25 16.09
CA ASP A 205 -1.73 -2.75 15.42
C ASP A 205 -1.92 -4.18 14.89
N VAL A 206 -2.97 -4.88 15.31
CA VAL A 206 -3.32 -6.21 14.79
C VAL A 206 -4.81 -6.25 14.42
N ILE A 207 -5.10 -6.75 13.20
CA ILE A 207 -6.47 -7.00 12.75
C ILE A 207 -6.59 -8.43 12.25
N ASN A 208 -7.48 -9.21 12.87
CA ASN A 208 -7.82 -10.56 12.42
C ASN A 208 -9.07 -10.50 11.55
N ILE A 209 -9.01 -11.17 10.39
CA ILE A 209 -10.15 -11.34 9.51
C ILE A 209 -10.36 -12.82 9.19
N THR A 210 -11.62 -13.21 9.08
CA THR A 210 -12.00 -14.59 8.84
C THR A 210 -12.94 -14.66 7.64
N MET A 211 -12.57 -15.46 6.64
CA MET A 211 -13.47 -15.89 5.59
C MET A 211 -14.28 -17.08 6.11
N LYS A 212 -15.61 -16.92 6.23
CA LYS A 212 -16.52 -17.98 6.70
C LYS A 212 -16.71 -19.05 5.62
N ASP A 213 -17.22 -20.20 6.03
CA ASP A 213 -17.54 -21.34 5.18
C ASP A 213 -18.40 -21.00 3.96
N ASN A 214 -19.34 -20.07 4.12
CA ASN A 214 -20.25 -19.57 3.09
C ASN A 214 -19.62 -18.53 2.13
N GLY A 215 -18.32 -18.25 2.26
CA GLY A 215 -17.60 -17.30 1.41
C GLY A 215 -17.84 -15.82 1.74
N THR A 216 -18.40 -15.50 2.90
CA THR A 216 -18.55 -14.11 3.39
C THR A 216 -17.58 -13.81 4.52
N TRP A 217 -17.20 -12.55 4.68
CA TRP A 217 -16.33 -12.10 5.75
C TRP A 217 -17.05 -12.07 7.11
N ALA A 218 -16.36 -12.49 8.17
CA ALA A 218 -16.74 -12.17 9.54
C ALA A 218 -16.40 -10.69 9.85
N ALA A 219 -16.97 -10.16 10.93
CA ALA A 219 -16.58 -8.85 11.43
C ALA A 219 -15.08 -8.86 11.81
N PRO A 220 -14.29 -7.82 11.42
CA PRO A 220 -12.88 -7.74 11.80
C PRO A 220 -12.72 -7.63 13.31
N GLU A 221 -11.84 -8.46 13.87
CA GLU A 221 -11.40 -8.36 15.25
C GLU A 221 -10.19 -7.42 15.28
N ARG A 222 -10.27 -6.35 16.08
CA ARG A 222 -9.23 -5.31 16.16
C ARG A 222 -8.57 -5.38 17.53
N LEU A 223 -7.25 -5.51 17.53
CA LEU A 223 -6.44 -5.68 18.74
C LEU A 223 -5.37 -4.59 18.79
N SER A 224 -4.95 -4.23 20.00
CA SER A 224 -3.82 -3.34 20.25
C SER A 224 -2.84 -4.06 21.19
N GLU A 225 -1.55 -4.11 20.89
CA GLU A 225 -0.54 -4.67 21.81
C GLU A 225 -0.44 -3.87 23.13
N LYS A 226 -1.03 -2.66 23.21
CA LYS A 226 -1.07 -1.84 24.43
C LYS A 226 -2.16 -2.22 25.45
N ALA A 227 -2.50 -3.49 25.57
CA ALA A 227 -3.33 -4.01 26.68
C ALA A 227 -2.53 -4.80 27.74
N SER A 228 -1.20 -4.77 27.69
CA SER A 228 -0.33 -5.42 28.69
C SER A 228 0.91 -4.58 28.99
N ALA A 229 0.72 -3.54 29.81
CA ALA A 229 1.73 -2.97 30.70
C ALA A 229 1.04 -2.23 31.84
#